data_AF-A0A934FHV1-F1
#
_entry.id   AF-A0A934FHV1-F1
#
_cell.length_a   1.000
_cell.length_b   1.000
_cell.length_c   1.000
_cell.angle_alpha   90.00
_cell.angle_beta   90.00
_cell.angle_gamma   90.00
#
_symmetry.space_group_name_H-M   'P 1'
#
loop_
_entity.id
_entity.type
_entity.pdbx_description
1 polymer ?
#
loop_
_entity_poly.entity_id
_entity_poly.type
_entity_poly.pdbx_seq_one_letter_code
_entity_poly.pdbx_strand_id
1 'polypeptide(L)'
;MKSRIMYVEDKSGGLIGPARIGRVTFSKTGSTIYYRGRSFQRVRGFKHNYEDVETCDAFWISGPKRNGEDSLYGGSTPTEIDDDVREEYWRDIRRQPERVTT
;
A
#
# COMPACT_ATOMS: atom_id res chain seq x y z
N MET A 1 3.91 5.80 -17.49
CA MET A 1 4.01 4.68 -16.53
C MET A 1 2.63 4.45 -15.95
N LYS A 2 2.23 3.20 -15.65
CA LYS A 2 0.92 2.96 -15.03
C LYS A 2 0.98 3.32 -13.55
N SER A 3 -0.05 3.97 -13.03
CA SER A 3 -0.22 4.26 -11.60
C SER A 3 -1.43 3.53 -11.03
N ARG A 4 -1.41 3.23 -9.73
CA ARG A 4 -2.54 2.61 -9.02
C ARG A 4 -2.54 3.01 -7.55
N ILE A 5 -3.73 3.12 -6.95
CA ILE A 5 -3.85 3.19 -5.48
C ILE A 5 -3.56 1.80 -4.90
N MET A 6 -2.61 1.72 -3.98
CA MET A 6 -2.16 0.49 -3.34
C MET A 6 -2.15 0.65 -1.82
N TYR A 7 -2.33 -0.46 -1.12
CA TYR A 7 -1.98 -0.62 0.28
C TYR A 7 -0.49 -0.93 0.38
N VAL A 8 0.21 -0.20 1.23
CA VAL A 8 1.66 -0.29 1.47
C VAL A 8 1.90 -0.40 2.97
N GLU A 9 2.33 -1.56 3.44
CA GLU A 9 2.60 -1.82 4.85
C GLU A 9 4.07 -2.14 5.08
N ASP A 10 4.65 -1.44 6.04
CA ASP A 10 6.00 -1.66 6.51
C ASP A 10 6.06 -2.86 7.46
N LYS A 11 6.85 -3.87 7.10
CA LYS A 11 7.06 -5.11 7.86
C LYS A 11 8.45 -5.19 8.49
N SER A 12 9.26 -4.13 8.41
CA SER A 12 10.60 -4.09 9.03
C SER A 12 10.56 -4.37 10.54
N GLY A 13 9.52 -3.89 11.22
CA GLY A 13 9.30 -4.06 12.65
C GLY A 13 8.60 -5.35 13.08
N GLY A 14 8.17 -6.22 12.14
CA GLY A 14 7.50 -7.48 12.46
C GLY A 14 6.35 -7.86 11.52
N LEU A 15 5.45 -8.74 12.00
CA LEU A 15 4.34 -9.26 11.18
C LEU A 15 3.22 -8.25 10.92
N ILE A 16 3.10 -7.22 11.75
CA ILE A 16 2.11 -6.14 11.63
C ILE A 16 2.87 -4.84 11.80
N GLY A 17 2.64 -3.87 10.92
CA GLY A 17 3.29 -2.58 11.02
C GLY A 17 2.44 -1.42 10.48
N PRO A 18 3.00 -0.20 10.46
CA PRO A 18 2.30 0.95 9.94
C PRO A 18 2.01 0.78 8.44
N ALA A 19 0.84 1.22 8.02
CA ALA A 19 0.37 1.06 6.65
C ALA A 19 -0.24 2.33 6.08
N ARG A 20 -0.15 2.45 4.76
CA ARG A 20 -0.72 3.55 3.98
C ARG A 20 -1.53 3.06 2.79
N ILE A 21 -2.58 3.79 2.45
CA ILE A 21 -3.20 3.80 1.13
C ILE A 21 -2.58 4.96 0.34
N GLY A 22 -1.90 4.65 -0.76
CA GLY A 22 -1.19 5.66 -1.53
C GLY A 22 -1.12 5.35 -3.01
N ARG A 23 -0.87 6.38 -3.84
CA ARG A 23 -0.68 6.21 -5.27
C ARG A 23 0.73 5.78 -5.58
N VAL A 24 0.86 4.63 -6.22
CA VAL A 24 2.15 4.11 -6.66
C VAL A 24 2.26 4.16 -8.16
N THR A 25 3.49 4.17 -8.67
CA THR A 25 3.78 3.95 -10.09
C THR A 25 4.60 2.69 -10.28
N PHE A 26 4.45 2.04 -11.43
CA PHE A 26 5.16 0.82 -11.76
C PHE A 26 6.27 1.09 -12.79
N SER A 27 7.38 0.37 -12.66
CA SER A 27 8.36 0.25 -13.74
C SER A 27 7.71 -0.34 -15.00
N LYS A 28 8.38 -0.22 -16.16
CA LYS A 28 7.87 -0.74 -17.44
C LYS A 28 7.52 -2.24 -17.39
N THR A 29 8.31 -3.02 -16.65
CA THR A 29 8.14 -4.46 -16.44
C THR A 29 7.16 -4.80 -15.32
N GLY A 30 6.76 -3.81 -14.50
CA GLY A 30 5.92 -4.01 -13.32
C GLY A 30 6.63 -4.70 -12.14
N SER A 31 7.95 -4.92 -12.23
CA SER A 31 8.73 -5.59 -11.17
C SER A 31 9.10 -4.67 -10.01
N THR A 32 9.02 -3.36 -10.23
CA THR A 32 9.39 -2.33 -9.25
C THR A 32 8.23 -1.36 -9.07
N ILE A 33 7.98 -1.01 -7.82
CA ILE A 33 7.00 0.00 -7.41
C ILE A 33 7.75 1.24 -6.93
N TYR A 34 7.30 2.42 -7.33
CA TYR A 34 7.80 3.69 -6.82
C TYR A 34 6.69 4.40 -6.03
N TYR A 35 7.02 4.80 -4.80
CA TYR A 35 6.07 5.43 -3.88
C TYR A 35 6.81 6.31 -2.87
N ARG A 36 6.38 7.58 -2.74
CA ARG A 36 6.93 8.58 -1.79
C ARG A 36 8.47 8.69 -1.80
N GLY A 37 9.05 8.71 -3.00
CA GLY A 37 10.51 8.80 -3.18
C GLY A 37 11.27 7.49 -2.96
N ARG A 38 10.59 6.41 -2.55
CA ARG A 38 11.17 5.09 -2.33
C ARG A 38 10.92 4.17 -3.53
N SER A 39 11.81 3.18 -3.67
CA SER A 39 11.71 2.14 -4.69
C SER A 39 11.60 0.77 -4.02
N PHE A 40 10.63 -0.02 -4.45
CA PHE A 40 10.34 -1.33 -3.89
C PHE A 40 10.48 -2.40 -4.96
N GLN A 41 11.33 -3.39 -4.74
CA GLN A 41 11.51 -4.51 -5.65
C GLN A 41 10.67 -5.70 -5.22
N ARG A 42 10.01 -6.36 -6.19
CA ARG A 42 9.21 -7.55 -5.90
C ARG A 42 10.11 -8.72 -5.52
N VAL A 43 9.74 -9.42 -4.44
CA VAL A 43 10.42 -10.63 -3.98
C VAL A 43 9.46 -11.82 -3.89
N ARG A 44 10.02 -13.03 -3.83
CA ARG A 44 9.25 -14.24 -3.55
C ARG A 44 9.29 -14.51 -2.05
N GLY A 45 8.26 -14.08 -1.33
CA GLY A 45 8.14 -14.24 0.11
C GLY A 45 6.74 -14.66 0.54
N PHE A 46 6.64 -15.11 1.80
CA PHE A 46 5.37 -15.50 2.43
C PHE A 46 4.86 -14.44 3.42
N LYS A 47 5.77 -13.72 4.10
CA LYS A 47 5.45 -12.70 5.11
C LYS A 47 5.51 -11.27 4.58
N HIS A 48 6.16 -11.10 3.44
CA HIS A 48 6.34 -9.86 2.68
C HIS A 48 6.45 -10.23 1.19
N ASN A 49 6.19 -9.27 0.32
CA ASN A 49 6.21 -9.47 -1.13
C ASN A 49 7.02 -8.40 -1.89
N TYR A 50 7.48 -7.37 -1.18
CA TYR A 50 8.43 -6.37 -1.67
C TYR A 50 9.50 -6.08 -0.63
N GLU A 51 10.64 -5.60 -1.09
CA GLU A 51 11.69 -5.03 -0.25
C GLU A 51 12.02 -3.62 -0.75
N ASP A 52 12.30 -2.71 0.18
CA ASP A 52 12.89 -1.43 -0.18
C ASP A 52 14.29 -1.65 -0.76
N VAL A 53 14.57 -1.01 -1.90
CA VAL A 53 15.84 -1.19 -2.63
C VAL A 53 17.04 -0.60 -1.87
N GLU A 54 16.84 0.45 -1.08
CA GLU A 54 17.91 1.14 -0.35
C GLU A 54 18.18 0.49 1.01
N THR A 55 17.13 0.13 1.75
CA THR A 55 17.26 -0.36 3.13
C THR A 55 17.15 -1.87 3.28
N CYS A 56 16.68 -2.58 2.24
CA CYS A 56 16.29 -4.00 2.31
C CYS A 56 15.16 -4.30 3.31
N ASP A 57 14.45 -3.26 3.78
CA ASP A 57 13.31 -3.43 4.68
C ASP A 57 12.18 -4.18 3.98
N ALA A 58 11.52 -5.07 4.72
CA ALA A 58 10.42 -5.88 4.21
C ALA A 58 9.11 -5.09 4.13
N PHE A 59 8.37 -5.25 3.03
CA PHE A 59 7.08 -4.61 2.80
C PHE A 59 6.02 -5.59 2.30
N TRP A 60 4.77 -5.33 2.70
CA TRP A 60 3.59 -5.91 2.08
C TRP A 60 2.87 -4.86 1.23
N ILE A 61 2.85 -5.06 -0.08
CA ILE A 61 2.21 -4.15 -1.03
C ILE A 61 1.16 -4.91 -1.85
N SER A 62 -0.09 -4.46 -1.79
CA SER A 62 -1.22 -5.07 -2.50
C SER A 62 -2.26 -4.04 -2.93
N GLY A 63 -3.19 -4.42 -3.81
CA GLY A 63 -4.34 -3.58 -4.08
C GLY A 63 -5.21 -3.45 -2.82
N PRO A 64 -5.79 -2.29 -2.51
CA PRO A 64 -6.66 -2.17 -1.36
C PRO A 64 -7.97 -2.92 -1.61
N LYS A 65 -8.53 -3.48 -0.55
CA LYS A 65 -9.77 -4.23 -0.54
C LYS A 65 -10.92 -3.27 -0.27
N ARG A 66 -12.07 -3.55 -0.90
CA ARG A 66 -13.30 -2.79 -0.66
C ARG A 66 -13.75 -2.83 0.81
N ASN A 67 -13.49 -3.95 1.51
CA ASN A 67 -13.80 -4.08 2.94
C ASN A 67 -12.74 -3.47 3.87
N GLY A 68 -11.58 -3.03 3.35
CA GLY A 68 -10.52 -2.32 4.08
C GLY A 68 -9.74 -3.19 5.06
N GLU A 69 -9.94 -4.50 5.03
CA GLU A 69 -9.18 -5.45 5.82
C GLU A 69 -7.89 -5.80 5.06
N ASP A 70 -7.08 -4.77 4.78
CA ASP A 70 -5.97 -4.85 3.84
C ASP A 70 -4.76 -5.62 4.39
N SER A 71 -4.53 -5.55 5.71
CA SER A 71 -3.42 -6.24 6.39
C SER A 71 -3.50 -7.76 6.20
N LEU A 72 -2.34 -8.37 5.94
CA LEU A 72 -2.18 -9.82 5.82
C LEU A 72 -2.48 -10.57 7.13
N TYR A 73 -2.06 -10.01 8.27
CA TYR A 73 -2.20 -10.63 9.59
C TYR A 73 -3.26 -9.93 10.46
N GLY A 74 -4.07 -9.06 9.85
CA GLY A 74 -4.96 -8.16 10.59
C GLY A 74 -4.17 -7.13 11.41
N GLY A 75 -4.86 -6.43 12.29
CA GLY A 75 -4.30 -5.38 13.13
C GLY A 75 -5.34 -4.31 13.43
N SER A 76 -5.20 -3.64 14.57
CA SER A 76 -6.03 -2.50 14.96
C SER A 76 -5.41 -1.15 14.57
N THR A 77 -4.21 -1.15 14.00
CA THR A 77 -3.52 0.06 13.57
C THR A 77 -4.29 0.72 12.42
N PRO A 78 -4.75 1.98 12.59
CA PRO A 78 -5.39 2.70 11.50
C PRO A 78 -4.45 2.81 10.29
N THR A 79 -4.97 2.49 9.10
CA THR A 79 -4.23 2.71 7.85
C THR A 79 -4.36 4.18 7.46
N GLU A 80 -3.24 4.87 7.31
CA GLU A 80 -3.22 6.25 6.84
C GLU A 80 -3.59 6.31 5.36
N ILE A 81 -4.31 7.35 4.92
CA ILE A 81 -4.69 7.52 3.50
C ILE A 81 -4.04 8.81 3.02
N ASP A 82 -3.19 8.73 2.00
CA ASP A 82 -2.55 9.92 1.43
C ASP A 82 -3.63 10.85 0.83
N ASP A 83 -3.43 12.16 0.97
CA ASP A 83 -4.46 13.16 0.65
C ASP A 83 -4.84 13.16 -0.84
N ASP A 84 -3.88 12.91 -1.73
CA ASP A 84 -4.10 12.88 -3.19
C ASP A 84 -4.96 11.70 -3.67
N VAL A 85 -5.13 10.67 -2.84
CA VAL A 85 -5.95 9.49 -3.16
C VAL A 85 -7.19 9.36 -2.30
N ARG A 86 -7.38 10.22 -1.29
CA ARG A 86 -8.43 10.06 -0.28
C ARG A 86 -9.83 9.98 -0.88
N GLU A 87 -10.17 10.92 -1.77
CA GLU A 87 -11.48 10.94 -2.42
C GLU A 87 -11.70 9.71 -3.31
N GLU A 88 -10.74 9.41 -4.20
CA GLU A 88 -10.81 8.26 -5.12
C GLU A 88 -10.91 6.93 -4.35
N TYR A 89 -10.16 6.79 -3.26
CA TYR A 89 -10.20 5.60 -2.42
C TYR A 89 -11.57 5.40 -1.78
N TRP A 90 -12.14 6.44 -1.16
CA TRP A 90 -13.45 6.32 -0.52
C TRP A 90 -14.58 6.09 -1.54
N ARG A 91 -14.58 6.84 -2.64
CA ARG A 91 -15.63 6.78 -3.66
C ARG A 91 -15.56 5.51 -4.49
N ASP A 92 -14.39 5.16 -5.01
CA ASP A 92 -14.28 4.17 -6.09
C ASP A 92 -13.88 2.78 -5.57
N ILE A 93 -12.99 2.73 -4.57
CA ILE A 93 -12.51 1.47 -4.00
C ILE A 93 -13.41 0.99 -2.87
N ARG A 94 -13.66 1.85 -1.87
CA ARG A 94 -14.51 1.53 -0.70
C ARG A 94 -15.99 1.60 -1.02
N ARG A 95 -16.39 2.41 -2.01
CA ARG A 95 -17.78 2.74 -2.33
C ARG A 95 -18.54 3.27 -1.12
N GLN A 96 -17.88 4.17 -0.40
CA GLN A 96 -18.35 4.88 0.79
C GLN A 96 -18.13 6.39 0.57
N PRO A 97 -18.77 7.00 -0.45
CA PRO A 97 -18.55 8.41 -0.80
C PRO A 97 -18.88 9.38 0.34
N GLU A 98 -19.73 8.98 1.28
CA GLU A 98 -20.04 9.74 2.50
C GLU A 98 -18.83 9.99 3.41
N ARG A 99 -17.72 9.26 3.22
CA ARG A 99 -16.48 9.43 3.98
C ARG A 99 -15.50 10.43 3.36
N VAL A 100 -15.81 11.03 2.21
CA VAL A 100 -14.96 12.04 1.56
C VAL A 100 -15.00 13.38 2.30
N THR A 101 -16.16 13.74 2.86
CA THR A 101 -16.47 15.11 3.33
C THR A 101 -16.25 15.32 4.84
N THR A 102 -15.71 14.32 5.55
CA THR A 102 -15.53 14.35 7.01
C THR A 102 -14.12 14.76 7.42
#